data_AF-A0A0F9HYM5-F1
#
_entry.id   AF-A0A0F9HYM5-F1
#
_cell.length_a   1.000
_cell.length_b   1.000
_cell.length_c   1.000
_cell.angle_alpha   90.00
_cell.angle_beta   90.00
_cell.angle_gamma   90.00
#
_symmetry.space_group_name_H-M   'P 1'
#
loop_
_entity.id
_entity.type
_entity.pdbx_description
1 polymer ?
#
loop_
_entity_poly.entity_id
_entity_poly.type
_entity_poly.pdbx_seq_one_letter_code
_entity_poly.pdbx_strand_id
1 'polypeptide(L)' 'MTNLWLQTQIDSIPNEFWYVDYEKGIATKSNHKPQFESIRKWNSSMEDFLKSKEIKILEINDYEIKFKL' A
#
# COMPACT_ATOMS: atom_id res chain seq x y z
N MET A 1 9.40 -3.72 10.23
CA MET A 1 8.51 -2.55 10.05
C MET A 1 7.13 -2.94 10.57
N THR A 2 6.34 -1.99 11.08
CA THR A 2 4.98 -2.28 11.57
C THR A 2 3.98 -2.24 10.42
N ASN A 3 3.07 -3.21 10.38
CA ASN A 3 1.98 -3.25 9.40
C ASN A 3 1.15 -1.97 9.47
N LEU A 4 0.66 -1.51 8.33
CA LEU A 4 -0.05 -0.24 8.27
C LEU A 4 -1.11 -0.21 7.18
N TRP A 5 -2.09 0.66 7.40
CA TRP A 5 -3.02 1.10 6.36
C TRP A 5 -2.49 2.36 5.70
N LEU A 6 -2.49 2.36 4.37
CA LEU A 6 -2.09 3.48 3.53
C LEU A 6 -3.28 3.91 2.66
N GLN A 7 -3.53 5.20 2.58
CA GLN A 7 -4.41 5.81 1.60
C GLN A 7 -3.53 6.47 0.56
N THR A 8 -3.56 5.96 -0.67
CA THR A 8 -2.88 6.56 -1.81
C THR A 8 -3.81 7.54 -2.52
N GLN A 9 -3.24 8.64 -3.00
CA GLN A 9 -3.93 9.63 -3.81
C GLN A 9 -3.09 9.88 -5.07
N ILE A 10 -3.65 9.51 -6.22
CA ILE A 10 -3.10 9.80 -7.55
C ILE A 10 -4.11 10.73 -8.21
N ASP A 11 -3.65 11.80 -8.86
CA ASP A 11 -4.48 12.91 -9.38
C ASP A 11 -5.73 12.48 -10.17
N SER A 12 -5.73 11.27 -10.73
CA SER A 12 -6.80 10.73 -11.60
C SER A 12 -7.63 9.59 -10.99
N ILE A 13 -7.27 9.06 -9.81
CA ILE A 13 -7.91 7.86 -9.23
C ILE A 13 -8.42 8.18 -7.82
N PRO A 14 -9.70 7.89 -7.51
CA PRO A 14 -10.23 8.09 -6.17
C PRO A 14 -9.46 7.24 -5.15
N ASN A 15 -9.07 7.90 -4.06
CA ASN A 15 -8.47 7.35 -2.82
C ASN A 15 -8.48 5.81 -2.74
N GLU A 16 -7.34 5.16 -3.01
CA GLU A 16 -7.23 3.71 -2.81
C GLU A 16 -6.71 3.44 -1.39
N PHE A 17 -7.23 2.40 -0.76
CA PHE A 17 -6.76 1.95 0.54
C PHE A 17 -5.91 0.70 0.36
N TRP A 18 -4.74 0.68 0.98
CA TRP A 18 -3.79 -0.41 0.91
C TRP A 18 -3.44 -0.87 2.33
N TYR A 19 -3.44 -2.17 2.57
CA TYR A 19 -2.89 -2.74 3.80
C TYR A 19 -1.52 -3.35 3.49
N VAL A 20 -0.50 -2.92 4.23
CA VAL A 20 0.88 -3.37 4.04
C VAL A 20 1.23 -4.34 5.15
N ASP A 21 1.40 -5.61 4.79
CA ASP A 21 1.89 -6.68 5.65
C ASP A 21 3.38 -6.89 5.36
N TYR A 22 4.22 -6.27 6.20
CA TYR A 22 5.67 -6.36 6.04
C TYR A 22 6.24 -7.72 6.43
N GLU A 23 5.52 -8.49 7.27
CA GLU A 23 5.94 -9.82 7.66
C GLU A 23 5.75 -10.81 6.51
N LYS A 24 4.64 -10.70 5.79
CA LYS A 24 4.36 -11.52 4.61
C LYS A 24 5.00 -11.01 3.33
N GLY A 25 5.40 -9.74 3.31
CA GLY A 25 5.90 -9.08 2.09
C GLY A 25 4.78 -8.85 1.07
N ILE A 26 3.60 -8.44 1.54
CA ILE A 26 2.41 -8.30 0.70
C ILE A 26 1.72 -6.97 1.03
N ALA A 27 1.32 -6.23 -0.01
CA ALA A 27 0.42 -5.11 0.10
C ALA A 27 -0.89 -5.42 -0.62
N THR A 28 -2.02 -5.39 0.08
CA THR A 28 -3.34 -5.70 -0.49
C THR A 28 -4.18 -4.44 -0.64
N LYS A 29 -4.83 -4.29 -1.79
CA LYS A 29 -5.75 -3.20 -2.08
C LYS A 29 -7.12 -3.53 -1.51
N SER A 30 -7.71 -2.56 -0.83
CA SER A 30 -9.07 -2.60 -0.30
C SER A 30 -9.88 -1.46 -0.92
N ASN A 31 -11.09 -1.79 -1.38
CA ASN A 31 -12.06 -0.80 -1.82
C ASN A 31 -12.83 -0.16 -0.64
N HIS A 32 -12.63 -0.67 0.58
CA HIS A 32 -13.27 -0.17 1.78
C HIS A 32 -12.26 0.54 2.69
N LYS A 33 -12.63 1.73 3.14
CA LYS A 33 -11.91 2.45 4.18
C LYS A 33 -12.01 1.67 5.50
N PRO A 34 -10.90 1.31 6.15
CA PRO A 34 -10.94 0.64 7.44
C PRO A 34 -11.55 1.57 8.51
N GLN A 35 -12.40 1.02 9.39
CA GLN A 35 -13.22 1.80 10.32
C GLN A 35 -12.50 2.20 11.62
N PHE A 36 -11.54 1.38 12.08
CA PHE A 36 -10.91 1.54 13.40
C PHE A 36 -9.37 1.56 13.36
N GLU A 37 -8.79 1.72 12.18
CA GLU A 37 -7.34 1.66 11.97
C GLU A 37 -6.75 3.03 11.63
N SER A 38 -5.51 3.26 12.05
CA SER A 38 -4.77 4.46 11.67
C SER A 38 -4.36 4.37 10.20
N ILE A 39 -4.90 5.27 9.37
CA ILE A 39 -4.61 5.34 7.94
C ILE A 39 -3.55 6.43 7.69
N ARG A 40 -2.40 6.05 7.15
CA ARG A 40 -1.38 6.99 6.66
C ARG A 40 -1.76 7.47 5.26
N LYS A 41 -1.58 8.75 4.98
CA LYS A 41 -1.81 9.31 3.64
C LYS A 41 -0.51 9.35 2.83
N TRP A 42 -0.60 9.06 1.54
CA TRP A 42 0.52 9.14 0.61
C TRP A 42 0.05 9.74 -0.72
N ASN A 43 0.70 10.82 -1.15
CA ASN A 43 0.33 11.56 -2.36
C ASN A 43 1.00 10.97 -3.61
N SER A 44 1.04 9.65 -3.73
CA SER A 44 1.45 8.95 -4.94
C SER A 44 0.91 7.51 -4.93
N SER A 45 1.36 6.69 -5.87
CA SER A 45 1.05 5.28 -5.95
C SER A 45 1.62 4.46 -4.78
N MET A 46 1.05 3.26 -4.58
CA MET A 46 1.56 2.29 -3.61
C MET A 46 2.96 1.80 -4.00
N GLU A 47 3.25 1.69 -5.30
CA GLU A 47 4.58 1.34 -5.79
C GLU A 47 5.64 2.38 -5.40
N ASP A 48 5.33 3.67 -5.56
CA ASP A 48 6.25 4.74 -5.17
C ASP A 48 6.47 4.77 -3.67
N PHE A 49 5.42 4.48 -2.89
CA PHE A 49 5.57 4.33 -1.45
C PHE A 49 6.58 3.22 -1.12
N LEU A 50 6.45 2.03 -1.70
CA LEU A 50 7.38 0.92 -1.47
C LEU A 50 8.81 1.27 -1.92
N LYS A 51 8.97 1.87 -3.11
CA LYS A 51 10.28 2.34 -3.61
C LYS A 51 10.90 3.39 -2.69
N SER A 52 10.11 4.31 -2.13
CA SER A 52 10.59 5.32 -1.16
C SER A 52 11.07 4.72 0.16
N LYS A 53 10.68 3.47 0.44
CA LYS A 53 11.13 2.68 1.59
C LYS A 53 12.26 1.72 1.24
N GLU A 54 12.83 1.84 0.05
CA GLU A 54 13.88 0.95 -0.49
C GLU A 54 13.42 -0.52 -0.58
N ILE A 55 12.10 -0.74 -0.69
CA ILE A 55 11.50 -2.07 -0.75
C ILE A 55 11.49 -2.56 -2.20
N LYS A 56 11.95 -3.80 -2.41
CA LYS A 56 11.99 -4.43 -3.73
C LYS A 56 10.64 -5.06 -4.07
N ILE A 57 9.95 -4.53 -5.08
CA ILE A 57 8.72 -5.13 -5.61
C ILE A 57 9.07 -6.38 -6.43
N LEU A 58 8.32 -7.47 -6.21
CA LEU A 58 8.48 -8.76 -6.89
C LEU A 58 7.39 -8.99 -7.94
N GLU A 59 6.13 -8.68 -7.60
CA GLU A 59 4.95 -8.94 -8.43
C GLU A 59 3.89 -7.88 -8.15
N ILE A 60 3.19 -7.41 -9.18
CA ILE A 60 2.09 -6.45 -9.09
C ILE A 60 0.88 -7.04 -9.81
N ASN A 61 -0.22 -7.16 -9.07
CA ASN A 61 -1.54 -7.55 -9.56
C ASN A 61 -2.55 -6.45 -9.19
N ASP A 62 -3.74 -6.48 -9.80
CA ASP A 62 -4.78 -5.44 -9.63
C ASP A 62 -5.18 -5.18 -8.16
N TYR A 63 -5.01 -6.19 -7.30
CA TYR A 63 -5.42 -6.17 -5.89
C TYR A 63 -4.28 -6.42 -4.91
N GLU A 64 -3.09 -6.77 -5.37
CA GLU A 64 -2.01 -7.21 -4.49
C GLU A 64 -0.64 -6.88 -5.10
N ILE A 65 0.29 -6.40 -4.25
CA ILE A 65 1.70 -6.22 -4.59
C ILE A 65 2.52 -7.10 -3.65
N LYS A 66 3.29 -8.03 -4.21
CA LYS A 66 4.28 -8.80 -3.46
C LYS A 66 5.61 -8.10 -3.49
N PHE A 67 6.29 -8.04 -2.36
CA PHE A 67 7.55 -7.35 -2.21
C PHE A 67 8.49 -8.05 -1.23
N LYS A 68 9.76 -7.66 -1.24
CA LYS A 68 10.80 -8.14 -0.35
C LYS A 68 11.53 -6.96 0.30
N LEU A 69 11.74 -7.06 1.60
CA LEU A 69 12.55 -6.15 2.41
C LEU A 69 14.05 -6.36 2.17
#